data_AF-A0A379CDQ0-F1
#
_entry.id   AF-A0A379CDQ0-F1
#
_cell.length_a   1.000
_cell.length_b   1.000
_cell.length_c   1.000
_cell.angle_alpha   90.00
_cell.angle_beta   90.00
_cell.angle_gamma   90.00
#
_symmetry.space_group_name_H-M   'P 1'
#
loop_
_entity.id
_entity.type
_entity.pdbx_description
1 polymer ?
#
loop_
_entity_poly.entity_id
_entity_poly.type
_entity_poly.pdbx_seq_one_letter_code
_entity_poly.pdbx_strand_id
1 'polypeptide(L)' 'MDNLKIVYKILVGVEASMDSTVFDSTFLEALKISEERRNKILQSMIDDGLISGFKRISYAGGYGFKAIEQG' A
#
# COMPACT_ATOMS: atom_id res chain seq x y z
N MET A 1 14.03 10.67 0.38
CA MET A 1 12.63 10.69 0.82
C MET A 1 12.53 9.80 2.04
N ASP A 2 12.14 10.36 3.19
CA ASP A 2 12.06 9.62 4.46
C ASP A 2 10.94 8.59 4.41
N ASN A 3 11.17 7.41 5.01
CA ASN A 3 10.15 6.35 5.08
C ASN A 3 8.88 6.86 5.77
N LEU A 4 9.00 7.71 6.80
CA LEU A 4 7.87 8.31 7.50
C LEU A 4 6.96 9.15 6.59
N LYS A 5 7.54 9.95 5.68
CA LYS A 5 6.75 10.74 4.71
C LYS A 5 6.00 9.85 3.73
N ILE A 6 6.56 8.69 3.39
CA ILE A 6 5.90 7.72 2.50
C ILE A 6 4.74 7.05 3.23
N VAL A 7 4.96 6.58 4.46
CA VAL A 7 3.91 6.00 5.32
C VAL A 7 2.74 6.98 5.48
N TYR A 8 3.04 8.24 5.80
CA TYR A 8 2.00 9.27 5.95
C TYR A 8 1.16 9.47 4.69
N LYS A 9 1.80 9.54 3.51
CA LYS A 9 1.07 9.66 2.24
C LYS A 9 0.20 8.44 1.93
N ILE A 10 0.66 7.25 2.30
CA ILE A 10 -0.11 6.02 2.13
C ILE A 10 -1.35 6.05 3.05
N LEU A 11 -1.18 6.43 4.31
CA LEU A 11 -2.29 6.55 5.25
C LEU A 11 -3.33 7.58 4.77
N VAL A 12 -2.89 8.77 4.36
CA VAL A 12 -3.81 9.80 3.82
C VAL A 12 -4.55 9.30 2.58
N GLY A 13 -3.88 8.55 1.70
CA GLY A 13 -4.52 7.94 0.53
C GLY A 13 -5.54 6.87 0.90
N VAL A 14 -5.25 6.06 1.92
CA VAL A 14 -6.17 5.07 2.47
C VAL A 14 -7.38 5.75 3.12
N GLU A 15 -7.18 6.76 3.97
CA GLU A 15 -8.25 7.54 4.60
C GLU A 15 -9.17 8.17 3.56
N ALA A 16 -8.61 8.85 2.54
CA ALA A 16 -9.40 9.41 1.44
C ALA A 16 -10.16 8.34 0.64
N SER A 17 -9.63 7.12 0.61
CA SER A 17 -10.29 5.97 -0.02
C SER A 17 -11.32 5.30 0.91
N MET A 18 -11.39 5.61 2.21
CA MET A 18 -12.46 5.12 3.10
C MET A 18 -13.77 5.86 2.87
N ASP A 19 -13.70 7.13 2.45
CA ASP A 19 -14.86 7.91 2.00
C ASP A 19 -15.34 7.48 0.59
N SER A 20 -14.57 6.62 -0.09
CA SER A 20 -14.87 6.06 -1.40
C SER A 20 -15.15 4.55 -1.29
N THR A 21 -16.05 4.02 -2.08
CA THR A 21 -16.29 2.56 -2.12
C THR A 21 -15.18 1.78 -2.85
N VAL A 22 -14.27 2.48 -3.53
CA VAL A 22 -13.21 1.87 -4.34
C VAL A 22 -11.85 2.35 -3.83
N PHE A 23 -11.06 1.40 -3.31
CA PHE A 23 -9.67 1.62 -2.98
C PHE A 23 -8.82 1.50 -4.26
N ASP A 24 -8.36 2.63 -4.79
CA ASP A 24 -7.55 2.65 -6.00
C ASP A 24 -6.05 2.58 -5.68
N SER A 25 -5.44 1.43 -5.98
CA SER A 25 -3.99 1.22 -5.81
C SER A 25 -3.12 2.13 -6.71
N THR A 26 -3.69 2.87 -7.66
CA THR A 26 -2.96 3.81 -8.53
C THR A 26 -2.28 4.94 -7.75
N PHE A 27 -2.77 5.34 -6.55
CA PHE A 27 -2.04 6.33 -5.75
C PHE A 27 -0.66 5.81 -5.29
N LEU A 28 -0.50 4.49 -5.13
CA LEU A 28 0.78 3.89 -4.76
C LEU A 28 1.80 4.03 -5.90
N GLU A 29 1.35 4.06 -7.15
CA GLU A 29 2.20 4.33 -8.32
C GLU A 29 2.57 5.83 -8.40
N ALA A 30 1.66 6.71 -8.00
CA ALA A 30 1.89 8.16 -7.95
C ALA A 30 2.99 8.58 -6.94
N LEU A 31 3.34 7.71 -5.99
CA LEU A 31 4.41 7.95 -5.02
C LEU A 31 5.82 7.95 -5.64
N LYS A 32 5.99 7.51 -6.91
CA LYS A 32 7.28 7.44 -7.64
C LYS A 32 8.41 6.77 -6.83
N ILE A 33 8.06 5.76 -6.05
CA ILE A 33 9.00 4.95 -5.24
C ILE A 33 9.25 3.61 -5.92
N SER A 34 10.44 3.04 -5.72
CA SER A 34 10.73 1.70 -6.22
C SER A 34 9.78 0.68 -5.62
N GLU A 35 9.39 -0.30 -6.43
CA GLU A 35 8.47 -1.36 -6.03
C GLU A 35 8.97 -2.10 -4.77
N GLU A 36 10.26 -2.41 -4.72
CA GLU A 36 10.87 -3.10 -3.57
C GLU A 36 10.72 -2.29 -2.26
N ARG A 37 10.90 -0.96 -2.34
CA ARG A 37 10.76 -0.08 -1.18
C ARG A 37 9.30 0.10 -0.78
N ARG A 38 8.39 0.22 -1.76
CA ARG A 38 6.94 0.24 -1.53
C ARG A 38 6.50 -1.02 -0.79
N ASN A 39 6.96 -2.18 -1.26
CA ASN A 39 6.54 -3.47 -0.71
C ASN A 39 7.07 -3.65 0.72
N LYS A 40 8.31 -3.24 1.03
CA LYS A 40 8.81 -3.21 2.42
C LYS A 40 7.97 -2.32 3.33
N ILE A 41 7.57 -1.13 2.85
CA ILE A 41 6.75 -0.20 3.64
C ILE A 41 5.34 -0.74 3.86
N LEU A 42 4.68 -1.21 2.80
CA LEU A 42 3.35 -1.81 2.90
C LEU A 42 3.36 -3.04 3.81
N GLN A 43 4.39 -3.88 3.72
CA GLN A 43 4.55 -5.03 4.61
C GLN A 43 4.64 -4.58 6.07
N SER A 44 5.52 -3.61 6.38
CA SER A 44 5.65 -3.08 7.74
C SER A 44 4.33 -2.49 8.26
N MET A 45 3.58 -1.79 7.41
CA MET A 45 2.29 -1.21 7.81
C MET A 45 1.22 -2.27 8.08
N ILE A 46 1.25 -3.40 7.36
CA ILE A 46 0.35 -4.53 7.60
C ILE A 46 0.78 -5.29 8.87
N ASP A 47 2.08 -5.56 9.05
CA ASP A 47 2.63 -6.22 10.24
C ASP A 47 2.37 -5.40 11.51
N ASP A 48 2.45 -4.07 11.44
CA ASP A 48 2.12 -3.14 12.54
C ASP A 48 0.60 -2.96 12.74
N GLY A 49 -0.24 -3.50 11.85
CA GLY A 49 -1.70 -3.39 11.93
C GLY A 49 -2.26 -2.00 11.58
N LEU A 50 -1.48 -1.13 10.95
CA LEU A 50 -1.89 0.22 10.53
C LEU A 50 -2.91 0.19 9.39
N ILE A 51 -2.77 -0.77 8.47
CA ILE A 51 -3.66 -0.93 7.31
C ILE A 51 -4.05 -2.40 7.15
N SER A 52 -5.27 -2.63 6.70
CA SER A 52 -5.79 -3.95 6.35
C SER A 52 -6.38 -3.91 4.94
N GLY A 53 -6.81 -5.06 4.40
CA GLY A 53 -7.42 -5.10 3.07
C GLY A 53 -6.42 -5.18 1.91
N PHE A 54 -5.16 -5.54 2.17
CA PHE A 54 -4.18 -5.87 1.14
C PHE A 54 -3.77 -7.33 1.25
N LYS A 55 -3.70 -8.01 0.11
CA LYS A 55 -3.16 -9.36 0.00
C LYS A 55 -1.76 -9.30 -0.60
N ARG A 56 -0.79 -9.92 0.08
CA ARG A 56 0.53 -10.15 -0.49
C ARG A 56 0.43 -11.14 -1.64
N ILE A 57 1.00 -10.80 -2.78
CA ILE A 57 1.10 -11.69 -3.95
C ILE A 57 2.57 -11.95 -4.23
N SER A 58 2.94 -13.22 -4.40
CA SER A 58 4.29 -13.60 -4.79
C SER A 58 4.37 -13.78 -6.30
N TYR A 59 5.48 -13.39 -6.92
CA TYR A 59 5.77 -13.65 -8.34
C TYR A 59 7.24 -14.05 -8.50
N ALA A 60 7.62 -14.57 -9.68
CA ALA A 60 9.00 -15.00 -9.93
C ALA A 60 9.96 -13.80 -9.81
N GLY A 61 10.79 -13.80 -8.76
CA GLY A 61 11.73 -12.72 -8.46
C GLY A 61 11.30 -11.73 -7.38
N GLY A 62 10.14 -11.89 -6.74
CA GLY A 62 9.72 -10.98 -5.67
C GLY A 62 8.32 -11.18 -5.12
N TYR A 63 7.83 -10.17 -4.41
CA TYR A 63 6.47 -10.11 -3.90
C TYR A 63 5.95 -8.68 -3.99
N GLY A 64 4.65 -8.52 -4.18
CA GLY A 64 3.93 -7.25 -4.18
C GLY A 64 2.66 -7.33 -3.34
N PHE A 65 1.85 -6.27 -3.39
CA PHE A 65 0.59 -6.18 -2.66
C PHE A 65 -0.53 -5.76 -3.62
N LYS A 66 -1.69 -6.38 -3.49
CA LYS A 66 -2.91 -5.99 -4.19
C LYS A 66 -4.02 -5.77 -3.18
N ALA A 67 -4.81 -4.73 -3.40
CA ALA A 67 -5.99 -4.48 -2.59
C ALA A 67 -6.98 -5.64 -2.74
N ILE A 68 -7.62 -6.00 -1.63
CA ILE A 68 -8.69 -7.00 -1.60
C ILE A 68 -9.96 -6.24 -1.97
N GLU A 69 -10.47 -6.49 -3.17
CA GLU A 69 -11.83 -6.07 -3.52
C GLU A 69 -12.80 -6.85 -2.62
N GLN A 70 -13.48 -6.14 -1.72
CA GLN A 70 -14.62 -6.70 -1.00
C GLN A 70 -15.79 -6.69 -1.97
N GLY A 71 -16.06 -7.86 -2.57
CA GLY A 71 -17.27 -8.09 -3.37
C GLY A 71 -18.52 -8.16 -2.52
#